data_AF-A0A6C1E8A5-F1
#
_entry.id   AF-A0A6C1E8A5-F1
#
_cell.length_a   1.000
_cell.length_b   1.000
_cell.length_c   1.000
_cell.angle_alpha   90.00
_cell.angle_beta   90.00
_cell.angle_gamma   90.00
#
_symmetry.space_group_name_H-M   'P 1'
#
loop_
_entity.id
_entity.type
_entity.pdbx_description
1 polymer ?
#
loop_
_entity_poly.entity_id
_entity_poly.type
_entity_poly.pdbx_seq_one_letter_code
_entity_poly.pdbx_strand_id
1 'polypeptide(L)'
;MPNYIFWPYESFFEKSGAEGAQVALAISFQETHFVVLGVCSSQHLEKVIIRPPYYILATREFGENDWDYKVSEPCNVHFRIPRLKYMQFYSSDPISLIIPEKAVDLQSSVGETLNFTKFEEHPRYKSDNKKLRETLNIINLFPTYSKSLSDLYPFVQTSQENLRDTIFSDVATWYSSTYVYRLSTNICVYMTLIVCSIASFVSSFLNYPHFQLVNYSAFVQQIDLRCQQICYFPVQYERINMKDTIRKVEPIIKQENIDAELPNSSMPCKYYPDYILFYNTIWLIINDISFGLILGAILTENRNFLVSTSHRLLKFFLYDSLKTITVLLASNPFGIKLNAELANFLSELFLWVIEFSYSAFIKVLIDPETLSNLLTVMIYLMFLVGCSFGVSLAIDFFAILSFPIYVFYRISSKLYHCQLNIMGSLFNLFCGKKKNILRNRVDHNYFQLDQLLLGTLLFIILVFLTPTVMAFYMSYTVLRMLTITIEISLEAIIALINHFPLFALLLRIKDPKRLPGGISIELQTTTSSMPTTLELKNNPIKFKSMFKPYSLLLAQMTTNYFSFVTVRQIVRGESIMVNRNKLYHVLYSALPSKPLGARALYKRLITQA
;
A
#
# COMPACT_ATOMS: atom_id res chain seq x y z
N MET A 1 -3.24 -10.68 -41.29
CA MET A 1 -3.02 -10.89 -39.84
C MET A 1 -3.95 -12.02 -39.43
N PRO A 2 -3.47 -13.02 -38.69
CA PRO A 2 -4.29 -14.18 -38.34
C PRO A 2 -5.50 -13.73 -37.52
N ASN A 3 -6.66 -14.31 -37.84
CA ASN A 3 -7.88 -14.06 -37.09
C ASN A 3 -7.90 -15.04 -35.91
N TYR A 4 -7.52 -14.53 -34.73
CA TYR A 4 -7.62 -15.31 -33.50
C TYR A 4 -9.09 -15.60 -33.18
N ILE A 5 -9.38 -16.85 -32.87
CA ILE A 5 -10.72 -17.34 -32.51
C ILE A 5 -10.62 -17.98 -31.13
N PHE A 6 -11.38 -17.47 -30.18
CA PHE A 6 -11.36 -17.95 -28.80
C PHE A 6 -12.43 -19.02 -28.58
N TRP A 7 -12.00 -20.23 -28.23
CA TRP A 7 -12.84 -21.41 -27.97
C TRP A 7 -12.86 -21.80 -26.48
N PRO A 8 -14.02 -22.08 -25.87
CA PRO A 8 -14.07 -22.61 -24.51
C PRO A 8 -13.60 -24.09 -24.45
N TYR A 9 -12.83 -24.46 -23.43
CA TYR A 9 -12.29 -25.83 -23.20
C TYR A 9 -13.36 -26.85 -22.70
N GLU A 10 -14.63 -26.69 -23.04
CA GLU A 10 -15.67 -27.62 -22.57
C GLU A 10 -15.86 -28.76 -23.57
N SER A 11 -15.91 -30.00 -23.07
CA SER A 11 -16.10 -31.23 -23.87
C SER A 11 -17.36 -31.20 -24.74
N PHE A 12 -18.31 -30.37 -24.37
CA PHE A 12 -19.54 -30.10 -25.11
C PHE A 12 -19.30 -29.46 -26.49
N PHE A 13 -18.27 -28.62 -26.63
CA PHE A 13 -17.91 -27.96 -27.90
C PHE A 13 -17.06 -28.85 -28.81
N GLU A 14 -16.36 -29.84 -28.24
CA GLU A 14 -15.52 -30.79 -28.99
C GLU A 14 -16.28 -32.05 -29.42
N LYS A 15 -17.16 -32.59 -28.54
CA LYS A 15 -17.93 -33.83 -28.74
C LYS A 15 -19.41 -33.64 -28.43
N SER A 16 -20.07 -32.75 -29.15
CA SER A 16 -21.52 -32.70 -29.20
C SER A 16 -22.03 -33.96 -29.92
N GLY A 17 -22.64 -34.88 -29.18
CA GLY A 17 -23.33 -36.07 -29.72
C GLY A 17 -24.62 -35.75 -30.47
N ALA A 18 -24.64 -34.65 -31.23
CA ALA A 18 -25.78 -34.21 -32.01
C ALA A 18 -25.79 -34.90 -33.39
N GLU A 19 -26.93 -35.46 -33.76
CA GLU A 19 -27.17 -36.03 -35.09
C GLU A 19 -27.31 -34.88 -36.11
N GLY A 20 -26.33 -34.74 -37.02
CA GLY A 20 -26.35 -33.77 -38.13
C GLY A 20 -25.18 -32.78 -38.19
N ALA A 21 -25.14 -31.94 -39.24
CA ALA A 21 -24.13 -30.90 -39.41
C ALA A 21 -24.29 -29.80 -38.35
N GLN A 22 -23.17 -29.28 -37.85
CA GLN A 22 -23.14 -28.36 -36.71
C GLN A 22 -22.61 -26.99 -37.10
N VAL A 23 -23.05 -25.97 -36.38
CA VAL A 23 -22.71 -24.58 -36.64
C VAL A 23 -22.25 -23.92 -35.35
N ALA A 24 -21.08 -23.29 -35.39
CA ALA A 24 -20.52 -22.54 -34.28
C ALA A 24 -20.95 -21.07 -34.35
N LEU A 25 -21.56 -20.59 -33.28
CA LEU A 25 -21.98 -19.19 -33.11
C LEU A 25 -20.96 -18.43 -32.29
N ALA A 26 -20.48 -17.32 -32.84
CA ALA A 26 -19.52 -16.44 -32.19
C ALA A 26 -20.08 -15.04 -32.02
N ILE A 27 -19.60 -14.33 -31.00
CA ILE A 27 -19.83 -12.89 -30.81
C ILE A 27 -18.60 -12.11 -31.25
N SER A 28 -18.81 -10.99 -31.94
CA SER A 28 -17.75 -10.05 -32.30
C SER A 28 -18.30 -8.62 -32.41
N PHE A 29 -17.61 -7.67 -31.79
CA PHE A 29 -17.77 -6.22 -31.97
C PHE A 29 -16.64 -5.65 -32.86
N GLN A 30 -16.78 -4.40 -33.32
CA GLN A 30 -15.89 -3.75 -34.30
C GLN A 30 -14.40 -3.79 -33.91
N GLU A 31 -14.07 -3.75 -32.61
CA GLU A 31 -12.70 -3.80 -32.08
C GLU A 31 -12.37 -5.08 -31.28
N THR A 32 -12.98 -6.22 -31.62
CA THR A 32 -12.72 -7.49 -30.92
C THR A 32 -12.37 -8.65 -31.86
N HIS A 33 -11.77 -9.71 -31.33
CA HIS A 33 -11.67 -11.01 -32.00
C HIS A 33 -12.92 -11.86 -31.71
N PHE A 34 -13.13 -12.90 -32.52
CA PHE A 34 -14.27 -13.79 -32.39
C PHE A 34 -14.17 -14.65 -31.13
N VAL A 35 -15.24 -14.68 -30.34
CA VAL A 35 -15.39 -15.57 -29.18
C VAL A 35 -16.58 -16.49 -29.42
N VAL A 36 -16.35 -17.80 -29.47
CA VAL A 36 -17.41 -18.80 -29.71
C VAL A 36 -18.24 -18.97 -28.44
N LEU A 37 -19.57 -18.78 -28.51
CA LEU A 37 -20.49 -18.82 -27.37
C LEU A 37 -21.34 -20.10 -27.31
N GLY A 38 -21.59 -20.74 -28.44
CA GLY A 38 -22.48 -21.91 -28.51
C GLY A 38 -22.37 -22.65 -29.84
N VAL A 39 -22.81 -23.92 -29.85
CA VAL A 39 -22.90 -24.76 -31.05
C VAL A 39 -24.34 -25.21 -31.22
N CYS A 40 -24.86 -25.18 -32.45
CA CYS A 40 -26.21 -25.64 -32.77
C CYS A 40 -26.22 -26.53 -34.03
N SER A 41 -27.31 -27.29 -34.22
CA SER A 41 -27.52 -28.09 -35.43
C SER A 41 -27.99 -27.20 -36.59
N SER A 42 -27.48 -27.46 -37.79
CA SER A 42 -27.78 -26.70 -39.01
C SER A 42 -29.27 -26.63 -39.34
N GLN A 43 -30.05 -27.67 -38.99
CA GLN A 43 -31.49 -27.76 -39.25
C GLN A 43 -32.31 -26.65 -38.57
N HIS A 44 -31.82 -26.10 -37.45
CA HIS A 44 -32.52 -25.06 -36.69
C HIS A 44 -32.23 -23.65 -37.22
N LEU A 45 -31.17 -23.48 -38.02
CA LEU A 45 -30.72 -22.20 -38.57
C LEU A 45 -31.44 -21.79 -39.86
N GLU A 46 -32.00 -22.73 -40.61
CA GLU A 46 -32.72 -22.45 -41.86
C GLU A 46 -33.97 -21.56 -41.66
N LYS A 47 -34.48 -21.47 -40.42
CA LYS A 47 -35.70 -20.73 -40.07
C LYS A 47 -35.43 -19.38 -39.40
N VAL A 48 -34.20 -19.06 -39.03
CA VAL A 48 -33.88 -17.90 -38.16
C VAL A 48 -32.63 -17.16 -38.65
N ILE A 49 -32.79 -15.86 -38.95
CA ILE A 49 -31.67 -14.97 -39.29
C ILE A 49 -31.01 -14.50 -37.99
N ILE A 50 -29.73 -14.82 -37.81
CA ILE A 50 -28.94 -14.32 -36.69
C ILE A 50 -28.61 -12.85 -36.94
N ARG A 51 -28.92 -12.00 -35.95
CA ARG A 51 -28.62 -10.56 -36.01
C ARG A 51 -27.27 -10.25 -35.36
N PRO A 52 -26.55 -9.21 -35.84
CA PRO A 52 -25.40 -8.66 -35.13
C PRO A 52 -25.78 -8.34 -33.67
N PRO A 53 -24.91 -8.60 -32.68
CA PRO A 53 -23.46 -8.85 -32.77
C PRO A 53 -23.03 -10.33 -32.90
N TYR A 54 -23.98 -11.24 -33.15
CA TYR A 54 -23.70 -12.68 -33.30
C TYR A 54 -23.45 -13.06 -34.77
N TYR A 55 -22.50 -13.95 -35.02
CA TYR A 55 -22.10 -14.40 -36.35
C TYR A 55 -21.95 -15.92 -36.40
N ILE A 56 -22.26 -16.49 -37.56
CA ILE A 56 -21.95 -17.88 -37.88
C ILE A 56 -20.47 -17.95 -38.26
N LEU A 57 -19.65 -18.56 -37.41
CA LEU A 57 -18.19 -18.54 -37.56
C LEU A 57 -17.68 -19.74 -38.37
N ALA A 58 -18.18 -20.93 -38.04
CA ALA A 58 -17.73 -22.18 -38.64
C ALA A 58 -18.86 -23.20 -38.76
N THR A 59 -18.73 -24.09 -39.73
CA THR A 59 -19.62 -25.23 -39.96
C THR A 59 -18.83 -26.53 -39.87
N ARG A 60 -19.43 -27.59 -39.34
CA ARG A 60 -18.83 -28.92 -39.26
C ARG A 60 -19.81 -29.92 -39.86
N GLU A 61 -19.38 -30.62 -40.91
CA GLU A 61 -20.17 -31.68 -41.52
C GLU A 61 -20.14 -32.96 -40.68
N PHE A 62 -21.14 -33.83 -40.84
CA PHE A 62 -21.29 -35.04 -40.03
C PHE A 62 -20.18 -36.05 -40.36
N GLY A 63 -19.26 -36.29 -39.42
CA GLY A 63 -18.17 -37.26 -39.57
C GLY A 63 -16.78 -36.65 -39.77
N GLU A 64 -16.67 -35.34 -39.95
CA GLU A 64 -15.39 -34.63 -40.01
C GLU A 64 -14.95 -34.12 -38.64
N ASN A 65 -13.64 -34.20 -38.36
CA ASN A 65 -13.06 -33.75 -37.10
C ASN A 65 -12.76 -32.24 -37.08
N ASP A 66 -12.57 -31.62 -38.24
CA ASP A 66 -12.15 -30.23 -38.38
C ASP A 66 -13.35 -29.29 -38.65
N TRP A 67 -13.18 -28.01 -38.29
CA TRP A 67 -14.19 -26.97 -38.50
C TRP A 67 -13.87 -26.17 -39.77
N ASP A 68 -14.86 -26.02 -40.66
CA ASP A 68 -14.75 -25.13 -41.81
C ASP A 68 -15.07 -23.69 -41.40
N TYR A 69 -14.03 -22.88 -41.25
CA TYR A 69 -14.14 -21.48 -40.87
C TYR A 69 -14.50 -20.59 -42.06
N LYS A 70 -15.49 -19.70 -41.89
CA LYS A 70 -15.84 -18.68 -42.89
C LYS A 70 -14.85 -17.51 -42.94
N VAL A 71 -13.77 -17.58 -42.16
CA VAL A 71 -12.79 -16.51 -41.94
C VAL A 71 -11.43 -16.94 -42.46
N SER A 72 -10.72 -16.06 -43.16
CA SER A 72 -9.37 -16.31 -43.67
C SER A 72 -8.34 -16.42 -42.53
N GLU A 73 -7.47 -17.43 -42.58
CA GLU A 73 -6.38 -17.70 -41.62
C GLU A 73 -6.85 -17.82 -40.15
N PRO A 74 -7.69 -18.82 -39.80
CA PRO A 74 -8.18 -19.01 -38.43
C PRO A 74 -7.05 -19.50 -37.50
N CYS A 75 -6.94 -18.88 -36.33
CA CYS A 75 -6.01 -19.32 -35.28
C CYS A 75 -6.77 -19.58 -33.98
N ASN A 76 -6.94 -20.85 -33.63
CA ASN A 76 -7.74 -21.27 -32.48
C ASN A 76 -6.97 -21.11 -31.17
N VAL A 77 -7.54 -20.33 -30.26
CA VAL A 77 -7.05 -20.13 -28.89
C VAL A 77 -8.10 -20.68 -27.92
N HIS A 78 -7.78 -21.76 -27.23
CA HIS A 78 -8.65 -22.34 -26.22
C HIS A 78 -8.50 -21.60 -24.89
N PHE A 79 -9.61 -21.34 -24.22
CA PHE A 79 -9.63 -20.73 -22.89
C PHE A 79 -10.54 -21.52 -21.94
N ARG A 80 -10.24 -21.46 -20.64
CA ARG A 80 -11.14 -21.99 -19.62
C ARG A 80 -12.12 -20.91 -19.19
N ILE A 81 -13.40 -21.25 -19.11
CA ILE A 81 -14.46 -20.30 -18.75
C ILE A 81 -14.19 -19.73 -17.34
N PRO A 82 -14.03 -18.40 -17.21
CA PRO A 82 -13.76 -17.76 -15.93
C PRO A 82 -15.01 -17.71 -15.05
N ARG A 83 -14.87 -18.06 -13.77
CA ARG A 83 -15.96 -17.97 -12.79
C ARG A 83 -15.92 -16.64 -12.04
N LEU A 84 -16.63 -15.64 -12.56
CA LEU A 84 -16.70 -14.29 -11.96
C LEU A 84 -17.24 -14.29 -10.51
N LYS A 85 -18.16 -15.20 -10.15
CA LYS A 85 -18.65 -15.34 -8.77
C LYS A 85 -17.52 -15.63 -7.77
N TYR A 86 -16.48 -16.34 -8.22
CA TYR A 86 -15.30 -16.67 -7.42
C TYR A 86 -14.11 -15.74 -7.70
N MET A 87 -14.33 -14.61 -8.38
CA MET A 87 -13.30 -13.64 -8.78
C MET A 87 -12.23 -14.18 -9.73
N GLN A 88 -12.55 -15.22 -10.50
CA GLN A 88 -11.67 -15.69 -11.57
C GLN A 88 -11.95 -14.86 -12.82
N PHE A 89 -10.92 -14.21 -13.37
CA PHE A 89 -10.99 -13.46 -14.62
C PHE A 89 -9.60 -13.33 -15.25
N TYR A 90 -9.55 -13.11 -16.56
CA TYR A 90 -8.32 -12.84 -17.30
C TYR A 90 -8.09 -11.33 -17.39
N SER A 91 -6.84 -10.90 -17.19
CA SER A 91 -6.43 -9.50 -17.33
C SER A 91 -5.06 -9.45 -17.99
N SER A 92 -4.86 -8.50 -18.93
CA SER A 92 -3.55 -8.23 -19.52
C SER A 92 -2.60 -7.63 -18.49
N ASP A 93 -3.14 -6.75 -17.65
CA ASP A 93 -2.37 -5.98 -16.68
C ASP A 93 -2.51 -6.62 -15.29
N PRO A 94 -1.46 -6.59 -14.46
CA PRO A 94 -1.55 -7.12 -13.10
C PRO A 94 -2.53 -6.28 -12.27
N ILE A 95 -3.29 -6.94 -11.41
CA ILE A 95 -4.16 -6.24 -10.46
C ILE A 95 -3.31 -5.33 -9.56
N SER A 96 -3.63 -4.03 -9.55
CA SER A 96 -3.03 -3.07 -8.63
C SER A 96 -3.63 -3.27 -7.23
N LEU A 97 -2.81 -3.71 -6.28
CA LEU A 97 -3.16 -3.76 -4.85
C LEU A 97 -2.98 -2.41 -4.14
N ILE A 98 -2.68 -1.34 -4.90
CA ILE A 98 -2.50 0.03 -4.44
C ILE A 98 -3.49 0.90 -5.21
N ILE A 99 -4.07 1.91 -4.55
CA ILE A 99 -4.90 2.89 -5.23
C ILE A 99 -4.01 3.62 -6.27
N PRO A 100 -4.43 3.72 -7.55
CA PRO A 100 -3.61 4.33 -8.61
C PRO A 100 -3.12 5.73 -8.27
N GLU A 101 -3.94 6.54 -7.59
CA GLU A 101 -3.60 7.89 -7.12
C GLU A 101 -2.33 7.93 -6.28
N LYS A 102 -2.11 6.93 -5.41
CA LYS A 102 -0.95 6.87 -4.51
C LYS A 102 0.25 6.13 -5.10
N ALA A 103 0.05 5.33 -6.15
CA ALA A 103 1.15 4.67 -6.85
C ALA A 103 2.10 5.69 -7.50
N VAL A 104 1.56 6.80 -8.01
CA VAL A 104 2.31 7.91 -8.61
C VAL A 104 3.15 8.66 -7.55
N ASP A 105 2.59 8.90 -6.37
CA ASP A 105 3.29 9.56 -5.24
C ASP A 105 4.39 8.67 -4.62
N LEU A 106 4.17 7.36 -4.59
CA LEU A 106 5.18 6.40 -4.12
C LEU A 106 6.38 6.33 -5.08
N GLN A 107 6.17 6.47 -6.38
CA GLN A 107 7.25 6.48 -7.38
C GLN A 107 8.00 7.81 -7.44
N SER A 108 7.36 8.94 -7.14
CA SER A 108 8.03 10.25 -7.12
C SER A 108 8.92 10.47 -5.90
N SER A 109 8.68 9.74 -4.80
CA SER A 109 9.42 9.87 -3.54
C SER A 109 10.69 9.02 -3.45
N VAL A 110 10.75 7.92 -4.21
CA VAL A 110 12.01 7.22 -4.52
C VAL A 110 12.60 7.94 -5.72
N GLY A 111 13.90 8.19 -5.77
CA GLY A 111 14.56 8.88 -6.89
C GLY A 111 14.54 8.11 -8.22
N GLU A 112 13.47 7.39 -8.55
CA GLU A 112 13.18 6.91 -9.89
C GLU A 112 12.86 8.14 -10.75
N THR A 113 13.76 8.40 -11.70
CA THR A 113 13.75 9.58 -12.55
C THR A 113 12.38 9.75 -13.22
N LEU A 114 11.78 10.94 -13.10
CA LEU A 114 10.63 11.44 -13.90
C LEU A 114 10.72 11.13 -15.40
N ASN A 115 11.92 10.81 -15.91
CA ASN A 115 12.17 10.42 -17.28
C ASN A 115 11.65 9.01 -17.61
N PHE A 116 11.68 8.05 -16.68
CA PHE A 116 11.23 6.68 -16.95
C PHE A 116 9.71 6.63 -17.14
N THR A 117 8.95 7.29 -16.26
CA THR A 117 7.48 7.39 -16.38
C THR A 117 7.07 8.14 -17.65
N LYS A 118 7.77 9.23 -18.01
CA LYS A 118 7.56 9.93 -19.29
C LYS A 118 7.89 9.05 -20.52
N PHE A 119 8.85 8.13 -20.40
CA PHE A 119 9.17 7.17 -21.45
C PHE A 119 8.09 6.08 -21.57
N GLU A 120 7.57 5.58 -20.45
CA GLU A 120 6.49 4.59 -20.41
C GLU A 120 5.15 5.15 -20.92
N GLU A 121 4.87 6.42 -20.65
CA GLU A 121 3.68 7.12 -21.15
C GLU A 121 3.78 7.53 -22.62
N HIS A 122 4.97 7.47 -23.23
CA HIS A 122 5.17 7.90 -24.61
C HIS A 122 4.46 6.93 -25.58
N PRO A 123 3.68 7.43 -26.56
CA PRO A 123 2.83 6.61 -27.42
C PRO A 123 3.59 5.52 -28.20
N ARG A 124 4.86 5.76 -28.50
CA ARG A 124 5.77 4.78 -29.13
C ARG A 124 5.97 3.50 -28.31
N TYR A 125 5.88 3.57 -26.99
CA TYR A 125 6.11 2.43 -26.07
C TYR A 125 4.82 1.89 -25.45
N LYS A 126 3.68 2.58 -25.68
CA LYS A 126 2.36 2.12 -25.26
C LYS A 126 1.91 1.01 -26.22
N SER A 127 1.93 -0.24 -25.78
CA SER A 127 1.42 -1.35 -26.59
C SER A 127 -0.08 -1.20 -26.83
N ASP A 128 -0.52 -1.07 -28.08
CA ASP A 128 -1.93 -1.02 -28.49
C ASP A 128 -2.61 -2.39 -28.35
N ASN A 129 -2.81 -2.83 -27.09
CA ASN A 129 -3.50 -4.07 -26.75
C ASN A 129 -5.01 -3.87 -26.57
N LYS A 130 -5.60 -2.80 -27.15
CA LYS A 130 -7.02 -2.45 -26.99
C LYS A 130 -7.93 -3.59 -27.44
N LYS A 131 -7.68 -4.13 -28.65
CA LYS A 131 -8.43 -5.26 -29.22
C LYS A 131 -8.41 -6.51 -28.33
N LEU A 132 -7.23 -6.86 -27.80
CA LEU A 132 -7.07 -7.99 -26.88
C LEU A 132 -7.82 -7.76 -25.55
N ARG A 133 -7.71 -6.56 -24.98
CA ARG A 133 -8.37 -6.18 -23.73
C ARG A 133 -9.90 -6.30 -23.86
N GLU A 134 -10.46 -5.85 -24.97
CA GLU A 134 -11.89 -5.97 -25.25
C GLU A 134 -12.33 -7.42 -25.46
N THR A 135 -11.52 -8.28 -26.10
CA THR A 135 -11.80 -9.72 -26.15
C THR A 135 -11.75 -10.41 -24.80
N LEU A 136 -10.79 -10.08 -23.94
CA LEU A 136 -10.73 -10.60 -22.58
C LEU A 136 -11.99 -10.19 -21.79
N ASN A 137 -12.56 -9.01 -22.08
CA ASN A 137 -13.81 -8.57 -21.46
C ASN A 137 -14.99 -9.48 -21.85
N ILE A 138 -15.11 -9.83 -23.13
CA ILE A 138 -16.12 -10.79 -23.61
C ILE A 138 -15.91 -12.16 -22.94
N ILE A 139 -14.67 -12.65 -22.91
CA ILE A 139 -14.31 -13.93 -22.27
C ILE A 139 -14.68 -13.92 -20.78
N ASN A 140 -14.42 -12.82 -20.07
CA ASN A 140 -14.75 -12.67 -18.66
C ASN A 140 -16.26 -12.68 -18.41
N LEU A 141 -17.04 -12.06 -19.30
CA LEU A 141 -18.51 -12.02 -19.24
C LEU A 141 -19.17 -13.19 -19.99
N PHE A 142 -18.41 -14.22 -20.37
CA PHE A 142 -18.88 -15.36 -21.16
C PHE A 142 -20.19 -15.97 -20.65
N PRO A 143 -20.36 -16.27 -19.34
CA PRO A 143 -21.62 -16.84 -18.85
C PRO A 143 -22.83 -15.94 -19.11
N THR A 144 -22.66 -14.62 -18.94
CA THR A 144 -23.75 -13.67 -19.17
C THR A 144 -24.10 -13.57 -20.65
N TYR A 145 -23.10 -13.52 -21.54
CA TYR A 145 -23.34 -13.53 -22.99
C TYR A 145 -23.96 -14.84 -23.46
N SER A 146 -23.51 -15.98 -22.94
CA SER A 146 -24.09 -17.30 -23.25
C SER A 146 -25.56 -17.38 -22.83
N LYS A 147 -25.91 -16.84 -21.65
CA LYS A 147 -27.30 -16.79 -21.17
C LYS A 147 -28.16 -15.89 -22.04
N SER A 148 -27.67 -14.70 -22.39
CA SER A 148 -28.41 -13.80 -23.28
C SER A 148 -28.63 -14.40 -24.67
N LEU A 149 -27.68 -15.23 -25.14
CA LEU A 149 -27.82 -15.96 -26.40
C LEU A 149 -28.86 -17.07 -26.29
N SER A 150 -28.89 -17.84 -25.20
CA SER A 150 -29.94 -18.86 -24.99
C SER A 150 -31.33 -18.27 -24.79
N ASP A 151 -31.44 -17.10 -24.15
CA ASP A 151 -32.71 -16.40 -23.97
C ASP A 151 -33.29 -15.94 -25.32
N LEU A 152 -32.44 -15.53 -26.26
CA LEU A 152 -32.82 -15.14 -27.62
C LEU A 152 -33.04 -16.35 -28.56
N TYR A 153 -32.22 -17.39 -28.40
CA TYR A 153 -32.20 -18.57 -29.26
C TYR A 153 -32.20 -19.85 -28.40
N PRO A 154 -33.37 -20.31 -27.92
CA PRO A 154 -33.46 -21.42 -26.97
C PRO A 154 -33.02 -22.79 -27.54
N PHE A 155 -32.86 -22.89 -28.86
CA PHE A 155 -32.34 -24.08 -29.55
C PHE A 155 -30.81 -24.20 -29.52
N VAL A 156 -30.09 -23.17 -29.04
CA VAL A 156 -28.63 -23.22 -28.92
C VAL A 156 -28.27 -23.86 -27.59
N GLN A 157 -27.49 -24.93 -27.64
CA GLN A 157 -26.95 -25.55 -26.45
C GLN A 157 -25.82 -24.68 -25.89
N THR A 158 -26.05 -24.09 -24.71
CA THR A 158 -25.08 -23.28 -23.98
C THR A 158 -24.74 -23.94 -22.63
N SER A 159 -23.60 -23.59 -22.05
CA SER A 159 -23.16 -24.10 -20.74
C SER A 159 -24.18 -23.70 -19.65
N GLN A 160 -24.86 -24.69 -19.05
CA GLN A 160 -25.85 -24.45 -17.98
C GLN A 160 -25.18 -23.91 -16.70
N GLU A 161 -25.52 -22.68 -16.27
CA GLU A 161 -25.30 -22.26 -14.87
C GLU A 161 -26.36 -22.92 -13.96
N ASN A 162 -25.91 -23.43 -12.81
CA ASN A 162 -26.69 -24.24 -11.86
C ASN A 162 -28.02 -23.60 -11.39
N LEU A 163 -29.09 -24.39 -11.43
CA LEU A 163 -30.44 -24.14 -10.86
C LEU A 163 -30.48 -23.84 -9.33
N ARG A 164 -29.37 -23.97 -8.59
CA ARG A 164 -29.33 -23.68 -7.14
C ARG A 164 -29.31 -22.17 -6.82
N ASP A 165 -28.88 -21.35 -7.77
CA ASP A 165 -28.76 -19.91 -7.57
C ASP A 165 -30.12 -19.18 -7.63
N THR A 166 -31.11 -19.71 -8.34
CA THR A 166 -32.46 -19.13 -8.43
C THR A 166 -33.24 -19.25 -7.12
N ILE A 167 -33.12 -20.38 -6.41
CA ILE A 167 -33.83 -20.60 -5.13
C ILE A 167 -33.38 -19.60 -4.06
N PHE A 168 -32.08 -19.33 -3.96
CA PHE A 168 -31.55 -18.34 -3.00
C PHE A 168 -31.90 -16.90 -3.39
N SER A 169 -31.95 -16.57 -4.69
CA SER A 169 -32.37 -15.24 -5.13
C SER A 169 -33.85 -14.99 -4.85
N ASP A 170 -34.70 -15.99 -5.00
CA ASP A 170 -36.15 -15.85 -4.78
C ASP A 170 -36.46 -15.65 -3.29
N VAL A 171 -35.74 -16.34 -2.40
CA VAL A 171 -35.85 -16.11 -0.94
C VAL A 171 -35.30 -14.74 -0.53
N ALA A 172 -34.19 -14.30 -1.12
CA ALA A 172 -33.60 -12.99 -0.83
C ALA A 172 -34.50 -11.84 -1.33
N THR A 173 -35.11 -11.98 -2.51
CA THR A 173 -36.06 -10.99 -3.05
C THR A 173 -37.33 -10.92 -2.21
N TRP A 174 -37.85 -12.06 -1.75
CA TRP A 174 -38.97 -12.12 -0.80
C TRP A 174 -38.64 -11.40 0.52
N TYR A 175 -37.49 -11.69 1.13
CA TYR A 175 -37.06 -11.02 2.36
C TYR A 175 -36.89 -9.51 2.15
N SER A 176 -36.27 -9.09 1.05
CA SER A 176 -36.05 -7.68 0.71
C SER A 176 -37.34 -6.88 0.48
N SER A 177 -38.46 -7.56 0.16
CA SER A 177 -39.78 -6.94 -0.03
C SER A 177 -40.49 -6.61 1.29
N THR A 178 -39.97 -7.10 2.43
CA THR A 178 -40.58 -6.95 3.74
C THR A 178 -40.37 -5.53 4.31
N TYR A 179 -41.38 -4.96 4.96
CA TYR A 179 -41.28 -3.68 5.66
C TYR A 179 -40.16 -3.63 6.72
N VAL A 180 -39.97 -4.74 7.43
CA VAL A 180 -38.91 -4.90 8.45
C VAL A 180 -37.52 -4.72 7.83
N TYR A 181 -37.29 -5.27 6.64
CA TYR A 181 -36.02 -5.11 5.93
C TYR A 181 -35.77 -3.64 5.61
N ARG A 182 -36.75 -2.92 5.03
CA ARG A 182 -36.64 -1.49 4.72
C ARG A 182 -36.39 -0.62 5.96
N LEU A 183 -37.06 -0.93 7.08
CA LEU A 183 -36.82 -0.24 8.34
C LEU A 183 -35.39 -0.47 8.83
N SER A 184 -34.94 -1.73 8.81
CA SER A 184 -33.59 -2.11 9.27
C SER A 184 -32.48 -1.52 8.41
N THR A 185 -32.66 -1.45 7.08
CA THR A 185 -31.70 -0.83 6.16
C THR A 185 -31.63 0.67 6.38
N ASN A 186 -32.77 1.34 6.57
CA ASN A 186 -32.79 2.78 6.84
C ASN A 186 -32.09 3.10 8.17
N ILE A 187 -32.38 2.34 9.24
CA ILE A 187 -31.69 2.49 10.53
C ILE A 187 -30.19 2.28 10.35
N CYS A 188 -29.77 1.23 9.64
CA CYS A 188 -28.36 0.96 9.36
C CYS A 188 -27.69 2.12 8.60
N VAL A 189 -28.34 2.65 7.56
CA VAL A 189 -27.82 3.80 6.79
C VAL A 189 -27.66 5.03 7.68
N TYR A 190 -28.66 5.40 8.48
CA TYR A 190 -28.53 6.54 9.41
C TYR A 190 -27.43 6.32 10.45
N MET A 191 -27.30 5.11 11.01
CA MET A 191 -26.22 4.79 11.94
C MET A 191 -24.84 4.90 11.26
N THR A 192 -24.68 4.40 10.05
CA THR A 192 -23.41 4.53 9.31
C THR A 192 -23.07 5.99 9.01
N LEU A 193 -24.07 6.83 8.68
CA LEU A 193 -23.89 8.26 8.46
C LEU A 193 -23.47 8.99 9.73
N ILE A 194 -24.09 8.68 10.88
CA ILE A 194 -23.72 9.25 12.18
C ILE A 194 -22.28 8.89 12.50
N VAL A 195 -21.92 7.61 12.42
CA VAL A 195 -20.55 7.14 12.68
C VAL A 195 -19.54 7.79 11.73
N CYS A 196 -19.84 7.87 10.43
CA CYS A 196 -18.95 8.54 9.46
C CYS A 196 -18.83 10.04 9.72
N SER A 197 -19.89 10.72 10.16
CA SER A 197 -19.83 12.15 10.48
C SER A 197 -18.96 12.44 11.71
N ILE A 198 -19.08 11.61 12.76
CA ILE A 198 -18.21 11.67 13.94
C ILE A 198 -16.76 11.37 13.54
N ALA A 199 -16.51 10.30 12.79
CA ALA A 199 -15.17 9.94 12.34
C ALA A 199 -14.53 11.02 11.45
N SER A 200 -15.30 11.63 10.54
CA SER A 200 -14.84 12.74 9.72
C SER A 200 -14.53 13.99 10.55
N PHE A 201 -15.33 14.27 11.59
CA PHE A 201 -15.07 15.40 12.49
C PHE A 201 -13.77 15.19 13.27
N VAL A 202 -13.57 13.99 13.84
CA VAL A 202 -12.34 13.64 14.56
C VAL A 202 -11.12 13.73 13.64
N SER A 203 -11.16 13.11 12.45
CA SER A 203 -10.04 13.17 11.49
C SER A 203 -9.73 14.60 11.04
N SER A 204 -10.76 15.44 10.82
CA SER A 204 -10.58 16.85 10.49
C SER A 204 -9.97 17.67 11.63
N PHE A 205 -10.30 17.34 12.88
CA PHE A 205 -9.73 17.98 14.06
C PHE A 205 -8.25 17.62 14.23
N LEU A 206 -7.90 16.35 14.03
CA LEU A 206 -6.51 15.86 14.11
C LEU A 206 -5.62 16.42 12.99
N ASN A 207 -6.19 16.63 11.80
CA ASN A 207 -5.51 17.18 10.62
C ASN A 207 -5.73 18.69 10.43
N TYR A 208 -5.91 19.44 11.53
CA TYR A 208 -6.12 20.89 11.45
C TYR A 208 -4.95 21.58 10.72
N PRO A 209 -5.21 22.46 9.73
CA PRO A 209 -4.19 22.95 8.80
C PRO A 209 -3.04 23.71 9.48
N HIS A 210 -3.29 24.36 10.62
CA HIS A 210 -2.25 25.05 11.38
C HIS A 210 -1.48 24.13 12.35
N PHE A 211 -2.11 23.05 12.82
CA PHE A 211 -1.54 22.13 13.80
C PHE A 211 -1.94 20.69 13.45
N GLN A 212 -1.06 20.01 12.71
CA GLN A 212 -1.24 18.60 12.37
C GLN A 212 -0.73 17.72 13.52
N LEU A 213 -1.62 17.35 14.44
CA LEU A 213 -1.28 16.47 15.57
C LEU A 213 -0.81 15.09 15.09
N VAL A 214 -1.30 14.67 13.92
CA VAL A 214 -0.91 13.42 13.24
C VAL A 214 0.60 13.34 13.01
N ASN A 215 1.32 14.45 12.91
CA ASN A 215 2.77 14.41 12.66
C ASN A 215 3.61 14.12 13.91
N TYR A 216 3.03 14.25 15.12
CA TYR A 216 3.76 14.20 16.38
C TYR A 216 3.56 12.89 17.14
N SER A 217 2.36 12.30 17.09
CA SER A 217 1.98 11.14 17.91
C SER A 217 1.57 9.95 17.05
N ALA A 218 2.18 8.79 17.31
CA ALA A 218 1.82 7.53 16.70
C ALA A 218 0.40 7.09 17.09
N PHE A 219 0.00 7.36 18.34
CA PHE A 219 -1.35 7.07 18.82
C PHE A 219 -2.41 7.87 18.07
N VAL A 220 -2.20 9.17 17.87
CA VAL A 220 -3.10 10.04 17.09
C VAL A 220 -3.23 9.56 15.64
N GLN A 221 -2.16 9.07 15.03
CA GLN A 221 -2.22 8.52 13.68
C GLN A 221 -3.05 7.24 13.62
N GLN A 222 -2.99 6.37 14.63
CA GLN A 222 -3.84 5.17 14.66
C GLN A 222 -5.32 5.55 14.74
N ILE A 223 -5.67 6.58 15.51
CA ILE A 223 -7.03 7.13 15.55
C ILE A 223 -7.44 7.63 14.17
N ASP A 224 -6.63 8.50 13.56
CA ASP A 224 -6.92 9.08 12.26
C ASP A 224 -7.07 7.99 11.16
N LEU A 225 -6.19 6.99 11.15
CA LEU A 225 -6.26 5.85 10.24
C LEU A 225 -7.58 5.07 10.39
N ARG A 226 -8.01 4.76 11.63
CA ARG A 226 -9.29 4.08 11.87
C ARG A 226 -10.48 4.95 11.46
N CYS A 227 -10.44 6.25 11.74
CA CYS A 227 -11.48 7.19 11.30
C CYS A 227 -11.60 7.24 9.77
N GLN A 228 -10.48 7.31 9.06
CA GLN A 228 -10.49 7.32 7.59
C GLN A 228 -10.96 5.99 6.99
N GLN A 229 -10.59 4.85 7.58
CA GLN A 229 -11.10 3.52 7.18
C GLN A 229 -12.62 3.44 7.32
N ILE A 230 -13.15 3.88 8.47
CA ILE A 230 -14.59 3.91 8.74
C ILE A 230 -15.33 4.79 7.73
N CYS A 231 -14.79 5.96 7.41
CA CYS A 231 -15.37 6.85 6.40
C CYS A 231 -15.33 6.27 4.97
N TYR A 232 -14.40 5.36 4.69
CA TYR A 232 -14.23 4.78 3.35
C TYR A 232 -15.05 3.51 3.12
N PHE A 233 -15.39 2.76 4.16
CA PHE A 233 -16.17 1.51 4.06
C PHE A 233 -17.50 1.65 3.30
N PRO A 234 -18.35 2.67 3.52
CA PRO A 234 -19.60 2.78 2.77
C PRO A 234 -19.37 3.00 1.27
N VAL A 235 -18.30 3.71 0.91
CA VAL A 235 -17.92 3.97 -0.49
C VAL A 235 -17.41 2.71 -1.15
N GLN A 236 -16.62 1.90 -0.45
CA GLN A 236 -16.17 0.59 -0.95
C GLN A 236 -17.35 -0.36 -1.13
N TYR A 237 -18.27 -0.40 -0.16
CA TYR A 237 -19.48 -1.20 -0.24
C TYR A 237 -20.35 -0.84 -1.46
N GLU A 238 -20.59 0.46 -1.70
CA GLU A 238 -21.31 0.95 -2.88
C GLU A 238 -20.67 0.44 -4.18
N ARG A 239 -19.35 0.59 -4.32
CA ARG A 239 -18.61 0.15 -5.51
C ARG A 239 -18.66 -1.36 -5.72
N ILE A 240 -18.62 -2.13 -4.63
CA ILE A 240 -18.75 -3.59 -4.68
C ILE A 240 -20.16 -3.98 -5.17
N ASN A 241 -21.21 -3.29 -4.73
CA ASN A 241 -22.58 -3.58 -5.17
C ASN A 241 -22.86 -3.13 -6.61
N MET A 242 -22.28 -2.00 -7.06
CA MET A 242 -22.37 -1.54 -8.45
C MET A 242 -21.89 -2.60 -9.45
N LYS A 243 -20.88 -3.40 -9.07
CA LYS A 243 -20.38 -4.53 -9.85
C LYS A 243 -21.50 -5.50 -10.27
N ASP A 244 -22.39 -5.85 -9.34
CA ASP A 244 -23.45 -6.83 -9.58
C ASP A 244 -24.55 -6.26 -10.49
N THR A 245 -24.80 -4.95 -10.43
CA THR A 245 -25.69 -4.24 -11.36
C THR A 245 -25.09 -4.19 -12.76
N ILE A 246 -23.83 -3.79 -12.89
CA ILE A 246 -23.13 -3.69 -14.19
C ILE A 246 -23.08 -5.07 -14.87
N ARG A 247 -22.79 -6.13 -14.11
CA ARG A 247 -22.79 -7.51 -14.63
C ARG A 247 -24.10 -7.90 -15.31
N LYS A 248 -25.24 -7.41 -14.82
CA LYS A 248 -26.58 -7.73 -15.35
C LYS A 248 -26.98 -6.82 -16.52
N VAL A 249 -26.62 -5.54 -16.47
CA VAL A 249 -27.12 -4.50 -17.38
C VAL A 249 -26.23 -4.30 -18.61
N GLU A 250 -24.90 -4.45 -18.48
CA GLU A 250 -23.95 -4.21 -19.56
C GLU A 250 -24.18 -5.03 -20.86
N PRO A 251 -24.53 -6.33 -20.81
CA PRO A 251 -24.77 -7.10 -22.03
C PRO A 251 -26.02 -6.64 -22.78
N ILE A 252 -27.05 -6.19 -22.04
CA ILE A 252 -28.34 -5.75 -22.59
C ILE A 252 -28.13 -4.44 -23.37
N ILE A 253 -27.41 -3.48 -22.79
CA ILE A 253 -27.16 -2.18 -23.44
C ILE A 253 -26.33 -2.34 -24.71
N LYS A 254 -25.28 -3.17 -24.70
CA LYS A 254 -24.45 -3.43 -25.89
C LYS A 254 -25.19 -4.18 -27.00
N GLN A 255 -26.27 -4.88 -26.67
CA GLN A 255 -27.14 -5.53 -27.64
C GLN A 255 -28.10 -4.53 -28.29
N GLU A 256 -28.66 -3.61 -27.52
CA GLU A 256 -29.62 -2.63 -28.02
C GLU A 256 -28.95 -1.47 -28.78
N ASN A 257 -27.76 -1.05 -28.37
CA ASN A 257 -27.02 0.03 -29.00
C ASN A 257 -25.58 -0.40 -29.35
N ILE A 258 -25.36 -0.78 -30.61
CA ILE A 258 -24.05 -1.15 -31.16
C ILE A 258 -23.09 0.06 -31.15
N ASP A 259 -23.63 1.28 -31.22
CA ASP A 259 -22.89 2.56 -31.28
C ASP A 259 -22.91 3.35 -29.96
N ALA A 260 -23.46 2.80 -28.86
CA ALA A 260 -23.48 3.52 -27.58
C ALA A 260 -22.08 3.56 -26.95
N GLU A 261 -21.41 4.71 -27.10
CA GLU A 261 -20.30 5.11 -26.24
C GLU A 261 -20.80 5.28 -24.80
N LEU A 262 -20.81 4.19 -24.03
CA LEU A 262 -21.02 4.26 -22.59
C LEU A 262 -19.88 5.08 -21.96
N PRO A 263 -20.14 5.87 -20.90
CA PRO A 263 -19.12 6.68 -20.26
C PRO A 263 -18.02 5.76 -19.68
N ASN A 264 -16.86 5.71 -20.33
CA ASN A 264 -15.65 4.97 -19.92
C ASN A 264 -15.92 3.56 -19.37
N SER A 265 -16.12 2.56 -20.26
CA SER A 265 -16.36 1.13 -19.96
C SER A 265 -15.82 0.63 -18.60
N SER A 266 -16.63 0.71 -17.53
CA SER A 266 -16.23 0.24 -16.21
C SER A 266 -16.65 -1.21 -16.04
N MET A 267 -15.84 -2.12 -16.58
CA MET A 267 -15.95 -3.57 -16.36
C MET A 267 -16.22 -3.90 -14.89
N PRO A 268 -17.02 -4.94 -14.57
CA PRO A 268 -17.17 -5.45 -13.21
C PRO A 268 -15.82 -5.75 -12.54
N CYS A 269 -14.81 -6.11 -13.33
CA CYS A 269 -13.48 -6.42 -12.85
C CYS A 269 -12.72 -5.22 -12.28
N LYS A 270 -13.10 -3.99 -12.64
CA LYS A 270 -12.50 -2.74 -12.16
C LYS A 270 -12.69 -2.54 -10.66
N TYR A 271 -13.72 -3.16 -10.07
CA TYR A 271 -14.06 -3.05 -8.66
C TYR A 271 -13.47 -4.18 -7.78
N TYR A 272 -12.80 -5.18 -8.37
CA TYR A 272 -12.13 -6.24 -7.60
C TYR A 272 -11.02 -5.74 -6.66
N PRO A 273 -10.18 -4.76 -7.05
CA PRO A 273 -9.20 -4.19 -6.13
C PRO A 273 -9.87 -3.63 -4.86
N ASP A 274 -10.97 -2.87 -5.02
CA ASP A 274 -11.71 -2.29 -3.90
C ASP A 274 -12.28 -3.38 -2.97
N TYR A 275 -12.78 -4.48 -3.54
CA TYR A 275 -13.19 -5.66 -2.77
C TYR A 275 -12.03 -6.28 -1.99
N ILE A 276 -10.90 -6.54 -2.65
CA ILE A 276 -9.72 -7.15 -2.03
C ILE A 276 -9.24 -6.28 -0.88
N LEU A 277 -9.15 -4.95 -1.08
CA LEU A 277 -8.74 -3.98 -0.07
C LEU A 277 -9.71 -3.90 1.11
N PHE A 278 -11.02 -3.89 0.84
CA PHE A 278 -12.06 -3.86 1.88
C PHE A 278 -11.95 -5.08 2.80
N TYR A 279 -11.97 -6.30 2.24
CA TYR A 279 -11.86 -7.52 3.04
C TYR A 279 -10.49 -7.66 3.70
N ASN A 280 -9.41 -7.20 3.06
CA ASN A 280 -8.10 -7.14 3.70
C ASN A 280 -8.15 -6.26 4.97
N THR A 281 -8.73 -5.06 4.87
CA THR A 281 -8.83 -4.14 5.99
C THR A 281 -9.65 -4.73 7.14
N ILE A 282 -10.80 -5.36 6.84
CA ILE A 282 -11.63 -6.01 7.86
C ILE A 282 -10.87 -7.15 8.56
N TRP A 283 -10.21 -8.02 7.78
CA TRP A 283 -9.44 -9.14 8.36
C TRP A 283 -8.28 -8.65 9.22
N LEU A 284 -7.61 -7.57 8.82
CA LEU A 284 -6.54 -6.99 9.62
C LEU A 284 -7.06 -6.36 10.91
N ILE A 285 -8.22 -5.68 10.90
CA ILE A 285 -8.85 -5.17 12.13
C ILE A 285 -9.18 -6.31 13.08
N ILE A 286 -9.80 -7.39 12.59
CA ILE A 286 -10.15 -8.56 13.41
C ILE A 286 -8.89 -9.21 13.99
N ASN A 287 -7.84 -9.37 13.20
CA ASN A 287 -6.57 -9.92 13.66
C ASN A 287 -5.87 -8.99 14.66
N ASP A 288 -5.91 -7.67 14.46
CA ASP A 288 -5.34 -6.69 15.38
C ASP A 288 -6.02 -6.74 16.76
N ILE A 289 -7.35 -6.84 16.78
CA ILE A 289 -8.13 -7.05 18.02
C ILE A 289 -7.78 -8.40 18.65
N SER A 290 -7.70 -9.48 17.85
CA SER A 290 -7.37 -10.81 18.36
C SER A 290 -5.97 -10.86 18.98
N PHE A 291 -4.98 -10.25 18.33
CA PHE A 291 -3.63 -10.10 18.87
C PHE A 291 -3.62 -9.20 20.10
N GLY A 292 -4.45 -8.14 20.12
CA GLY A 292 -4.61 -7.27 21.28
C GLY A 292 -5.15 -8.01 22.50
N LEU A 293 -6.13 -8.90 22.32
CA LEU A 293 -6.66 -9.76 23.38
C LEU A 293 -5.60 -10.73 23.91
N ILE A 294 -4.89 -11.43 23.02
CA ILE A 294 -3.85 -12.40 23.41
C ILE A 294 -2.70 -11.69 24.13
N LEU A 295 -2.17 -10.62 23.53
CA LEU A 295 -1.01 -9.92 24.07
C LEU A 295 -1.38 -9.17 25.37
N GLY A 296 -2.57 -8.56 25.43
CA GLY A 296 -3.07 -7.91 26.64
C GLY A 296 -3.24 -8.89 27.81
N ALA A 297 -3.69 -10.13 27.55
CA ALA A 297 -3.77 -11.18 28.58
C ALA A 297 -2.38 -11.54 29.11
N ILE A 298 -1.41 -11.76 28.22
CA ILE A 298 -0.01 -12.07 28.59
C ILE A 298 0.63 -10.92 29.39
N LEU A 299 0.39 -9.66 28.99
CA LEU A 299 0.88 -8.48 29.70
C LEU A 299 0.25 -8.34 31.10
N THR A 300 -1.02 -8.73 31.24
CA THR A 300 -1.73 -8.68 32.54
C THR A 300 -1.10 -9.67 33.53
N GLU A 301 -0.83 -10.90 33.09
CA GLU A 301 -0.23 -11.96 33.92
C GLU A 301 1.19 -11.57 34.37
N ASN A 302 1.98 -10.97 33.48
CA ASN A 302 3.38 -10.62 33.74
C ASN A 302 3.60 -9.17 34.21
N ARG A 303 2.54 -8.45 34.61
CA ARG A 303 2.57 -7.00 34.91
C ARG A 303 3.68 -6.60 35.87
N ASN A 304 3.79 -7.28 37.02
CA ASN A 304 4.76 -6.91 38.05
C ASN A 304 6.22 -7.09 37.57
N PHE A 305 6.47 -8.18 36.83
CA PHE A 305 7.78 -8.45 36.24
C PHE A 305 8.13 -7.42 35.16
N LEU A 306 7.16 -7.06 34.30
CA LEU A 306 7.35 -6.08 33.24
C LEU A 306 7.61 -4.67 33.80
N VAL A 307 6.86 -4.24 34.81
CA VAL A 307 7.02 -2.93 35.45
C VAL A 307 8.39 -2.82 36.11
N SER A 308 8.79 -3.81 36.92
CA SER A 308 10.09 -3.81 37.60
C SER A 308 11.27 -3.86 36.61
N THR A 309 11.16 -4.68 35.57
CA THR A 309 12.17 -4.77 34.52
C THR A 309 12.27 -3.48 33.71
N SER A 310 11.12 -2.90 33.32
CA SER A 310 11.07 -1.64 32.57
C SER A 310 11.63 -0.48 33.39
N HIS A 311 11.28 -0.37 34.67
CA HIS A 311 11.86 0.62 35.58
C HIS A 311 13.39 0.54 35.58
N ARG A 312 13.95 -0.66 35.78
CA ARG A 312 15.39 -0.88 35.80
C ARG A 312 16.06 -0.55 34.47
N LEU A 313 15.51 -1.02 33.36
CA LEU A 313 16.08 -0.79 32.03
C LEU A 313 16.01 0.68 31.63
N LEU A 314 14.86 1.32 31.79
CA LEU A 314 14.67 2.73 31.44
C LEU A 314 15.56 3.62 32.30
N LYS A 315 15.66 3.37 33.61
CA LYS A 315 16.60 4.09 34.49
C LYS A 315 18.06 3.91 34.04
N PHE A 316 18.45 2.68 33.72
CA PHE A 316 19.80 2.39 33.26
C PHE A 316 20.13 3.13 31.96
N PHE A 317 19.26 3.11 30.96
CA PHE A 317 19.53 3.74 29.66
C PHE A 317 19.39 5.27 29.68
N LEU A 318 18.38 5.80 30.37
CA LEU A 318 18.03 7.23 30.32
C LEU A 318 18.74 8.07 31.39
N TYR A 319 19.32 7.45 32.41
CA TYR A 319 20.03 8.15 33.47
C TYR A 319 21.45 7.60 33.67
N ASP A 320 21.59 6.35 34.13
CA ASP A 320 22.89 5.82 34.56
C ASP A 320 23.90 5.77 33.40
N SER A 321 23.48 5.29 32.23
CA SER A 321 24.33 5.20 31.03
C SER A 321 24.70 6.58 30.50
N LEU A 322 23.75 7.53 30.43
CA LEU A 322 24.03 8.89 29.97
C LEU A 322 25.02 9.59 30.90
N LYS A 323 24.84 9.45 32.21
CA LYS A 323 25.74 9.99 33.24
C LYS A 323 27.13 9.38 33.12
N THR A 324 27.21 8.05 33.03
CA THR A 324 28.47 7.30 32.91
C THR A 324 29.23 7.71 31.64
N ILE A 325 28.55 7.75 30.49
CA ILE A 325 29.15 8.20 29.22
C ILE A 325 29.68 9.63 29.38
N THR A 326 28.88 10.55 29.92
CA THR A 326 29.26 11.96 30.06
C THR A 326 30.51 12.14 30.94
N VAL A 327 30.57 11.45 32.08
CA VAL A 327 31.74 11.47 33.00
C VAL A 327 32.97 10.79 32.38
N LEU A 328 32.78 9.68 31.64
CA LEU A 328 33.86 9.00 30.94
C LEU A 328 34.48 9.88 29.86
N LEU A 329 33.67 10.69 29.16
CA LEU A 329 34.18 11.65 28.19
C LEU A 329 35.00 12.77 28.84
N ALA A 330 34.71 13.16 30.08
CA ALA A 330 35.52 14.12 30.83
C ALA A 330 36.88 13.54 31.28
N SER A 331 36.95 12.24 31.51
CA SER A 331 38.08 11.54 32.12
C SER A 331 38.99 10.80 31.11
N ASN A 332 39.19 11.39 29.92
CA ASN A 332 40.01 10.84 28.82
C ASN A 332 39.54 9.44 28.36
N PRO A 333 38.46 9.35 27.57
CA PRO A 333 37.93 8.07 27.11
C PRO A 333 38.95 7.32 26.24
N PHE A 334 39.09 6.01 26.47
CA PHE A 334 39.99 5.11 25.73
C PHE A 334 41.48 5.54 25.73
N GLY A 335 41.91 6.36 26.70
CA GLY A 335 43.28 6.88 26.76
C GLY A 335 43.58 8.00 25.76
N ILE A 336 42.57 8.51 25.03
CA ILE A 336 42.72 9.66 24.15
C ILE A 336 42.75 10.91 25.03
N LYS A 337 43.86 11.65 24.99
CA LYS A 337 44.02 12.90 25.73
C LYS A 337 43.16 13.99 25.11
N LEU A 338 42.01 14.25 25.72
CA LEU A 338 41.12 15.35 25.36
C LEU A 338 41.55 16.65 26.04
N ASN A 339 40.99 17.77 25.61
CA ASN A 339 41.19 19.04 26.31
C ASN A 339 40.39 19.01 27.62
N ALA A 340 41.10 19.00 28.76
CA ALA A 340 40.49 18.83 30.08
C ALA A 340 39.47 19.92 30.42
N GLU A 341 39.82 21.20 30.18
CA GLU A 341 38.94 22.33 30.51
C GLU A 341 37.63 22.27 29.72
N LEU A 342 37.71 22.05 28.40
CA LEU A 342 36.52 21.95 27.56
C LEU A 342 35.71 20.69 27.88
N ALA A 343 36.37 19.56 28.13
CA ALA A 343 35.70 18.30 28.45
C ALA A 343 34.94 18.40 29.79
N ASN A 344 35.55 19.03 30.80
CA ASN A 344 34.90 19.30 32.09
C ASN A 344 33.71 20.24 31.93
N PHE A 345 33.86 21.36 31.20
CA PHE A 345 32.77 22.29 30.94
C PHE A 345 31.57 21.62 30.25
N LEU A 346 31.82 20.87 29.16
CA LEU A 346 30.76 20.15 28.44
C LEU A 346 30.11 19.07 29.31
N SER A 347 30.92 18.35 30.09
CA SER A 347 30.43 17.33 31.02
C SER A 347 29.53 17.93 32.09
N GLU A 348 29.94 19.00 32.76
CA GLU A 348 29.12 19.69 33.77
C GLU A 348 27.81 20.21 33.18
N LEU A 349 27.85 20.82 31.99
CA LEU A 349 26.66 21.28 31.28
C LEU A 349 25.69 20.12 30.99
N PHE A 350 26.17 19.03 30.42
CA PHE A 350 25.32 17.88 30.08
C PHE A 350 24.83 17.15 31.32
N LEU A 351 25.65 17.00 32.36
CA LEU A 351 25.24 16.45 33.65
C LEU A 351 24.12 17.28 34.27
N TRP A 352 24.22 18.61 34.25
CA TRP A 352 23.17 19.48 34.75
C TRP A 352 21.84 19.24 34.02
N VAL A 353 21.85 19.12 32.69
CA VAL A 353 20.65 18.82 31.91
C VAL A 353 20.13 17.39 32.16
N ILE A 354 21.01 16.40 32.37
CA ILE A 354 20.62 15.03 32.74
C ILE A 354 19.89 15.06 34.09
N GLU A 355 20.47 15.69 35.12
CA GLU A 355 19.86 15.76 36.46
C GLU A 355 18.54 16.56 36.43
N PHE A 356 18.49 17.66 35.66
CA PHE A 356 17.29 18.45 35.45
C PHE A 356 16.19 17.63 34.78
N SER A 357 16.46 16.99 33.63
CA SER A 357 15.48 16.17 32.91
C SER A 357 15.03 14.97 33.74
N TYR A 358 15.95 14.35 34.48
CA TYR A 358 15.66 13.26 35.38
C TYR A 358 14.66 13.67 36.47
N SER A 359 14.95 14.77 37.14
CA SER A 359 14.12 15.30 38.23
C SER A 359 12.80 15.89 37.75
N ALA A 360 12.78 16.52 36.57
CA ALA A 360 11.62 17.22 36.05
C ALA A 360 10.50 16.27 35.58
N PHE A 361 10.82 15.19 34.87
CA PHE A 361 9.79 14.30 34.34
C PHE A 361 10.16 12.81 34.29
N ILE A 362 11.42 12.45 33.99
CA ILE A 362 11.80 11.04 33.77
C ILE A 362 11.58 10.21 35.03
N LYS A 363 11.98 10.70 36.21
CA LYS A 363 11.78 10.00 37.49
C LYS A 363 10.31 9.69 37.75
N VAL A 364 9.42 10.63 37.44
CA VAL A 364 7.97 10.46 37.60
C VAL A 364 7.43 9.46 36.59
N LEU A 365 7.86 9.52 35.32
CA LEU A 365 7.36 8.64 34.25
C LEU A 365 7.86 7.19 34.36
N ILE A 366 9.06 6.97 34.89
CA ILE A 366 9.66 5.64 35.07
C ILE A 366 9.29 5.04 36.43
N ASP A 367 8.64 5.80 37.32
CA ASP A 367 8.21 5.27 38.62
C ASP A 367 7.36 4.00 38.44
N PRO A 368 7.55 2.96 39.28
CA PRO A 368 6.79 1.73 39.15
C PRO A 368 5.28 1.94 39.16
N GLU A 369 4.75 2.90 39.91
CA GLU A 369 3.31 3.17 39.95
C GLU A 369 2.80 3.75 38.63
N THR A 370 3.50 4.74 38.06
CA THR A 370 3.13 5.36 36.79
C THR A 370 3.28 4.41 35.61
N LEU A 371 4.36 3.62 35.56
CA LEU A 371 4.55 2.55 34.57
C LEU A 371 3.44 1.50 34.66
N SER A 372 3.04 1.14 35.87
CA SER A 372 1.96 0.19 36.14
C SER A 372 0.61 0.73 35.63
N ASN A 373 0.33 2.01 35.84
CA ASN A 373 -0.85 2.69 35.32
C ASN A 373 -0.84 2.81 33.79
N LEU A 374 0.30 3.19 33.20
CA LEU A 374 0.49 3.26 31.75
C LEU A 374 0.23 1.91 31.09
N LEU A 375 0.83 0.84 31.64
CA LEU A 375 0.67 -0.52 31.14
C LEU A 375 -0.78 -0.98 31.24
N THR A 376 -1.50 -0.61 32.30
CA THR A 376 -2.94 -0.86 32.42
C THR A 376 -3.75 -0.14 31.34
N VAL A 377 -3.47 1.14 31.06
CA VAL A 377 -4.13 1.88 29.98
C VAL A 377 -3.85 1.23 28.61
N MET A 378 -2.60 0.83 28.37
CA MET A 378 -2.23 0.12 27.15
C MET A 378 -3.00 -1.21 27.01
N ILE A 379 -3.10 -2.01 28.07
CA ILE A 379 -3.85 -3.27 28.04
C ILE A 379 -5.33 -3.03 27.73
N TYR A 380 -5.96 -2.04 28.37
CA TYR A 380 -7.37 -1.72 28.09
C TYR A 380 -7.58 -1.30 26.63
N LEU A 381 -6.67 -0.51 26.06
CA LEU A 381 -6.71 -0.15 24.63
C LEU A 381 -6.51 -1.36 23.71
N MET A 382 -5.60 -2.27 24.08
CA MET A 382 -5.38 -3.52 23.34
C MET A 382 -6.62 -4.41 23.31
N PHE A 383 -7.35 -4.48 24.42
CA PHE A 383 -8.61 -5.23 24.49
C PHE A 383 -9.75 -4.60 23.68
N LEU A 384 -9.84 -3.26 23.69
CA LEU A 384 -10.96 -2.56 23.05
C LEU A 384 -10.77 -2.38 21.54
N VAL A 385 -9.58 -1.95 21.10
CA VAL A 385 -9.35 -1.46 19.72
C VAL A 385 -8.31 -2.30 18.98
N GLY A 386 -7.36 -2.92 19.69
CA GLY A 386 -6.38 -3.84 19.13
C GLY A 386 -4.93 -3.56 19.53
N CYS A 387 -4.05 -4.49 19.18
CA CYS A 387 -2.62 -4.46 19.52
C CYS A 387 -1.92 -3.18 19.05
N SER A 388 -2.24 -2.72 17.83
CA SER A 388 -1.65 -1.52 17.22
C SER A 388 -1.75 -0.26 18.10
N PHE A 389 -2.86 -0.08 18.82
CA PHE A 389 -3.09 1.05 19.71
C PHE A 389 -2.26 1.00 21.00
N GLY A 390 -2.02 -0.19 21.52
CA GLY A 390 -1.11 -0.37 22.65
C GLY A 390 0.33 -0.05 22.25
N VAL A 391 0.78 -0.58 21.11
CA VAL A 391 2.15 -0.33 20.59
C VAL A 391 2.35 1.15 20.26
N SER A 392 1.36 1.84 19.68
CA SER A 392 1.48 3.26 19.34
C SER A 392 1.61 4.15 20.57
N LEU A 393 0.93 3.83 21.67
CA LEU A 393 1.09 4.52 22.95
C LEU A 393 2.51 4.28 23.53
N ALA A 394 3.03 3.06 23.43
CA ALA A 394 4.41 2.77 23.84
C ALA A 394 5.45 3.58 23.03
N ILE A 395 5.24 3.77 21.73
CA ILE A 395 6.11 4.61 20.89
C ILE A 395 6.10 6.06 21.39
N ASP A 396 4.93 6.62 21.67
CA ASP A 396 4.81 8.00 22.13
C ASP A 396 5.42 8.19 23.53
N PHE A 397 5.21 7.22 24.43
CA PHE A 397 5.86 7.20 25.74
C PHE A 397 7.40 7.16 25.61
N PHE A 398 7.92 6.29 24.74
CA PHE A 398 9.36 6.20 24.49
C PHE A 398 9.93 7.47 23.85
N ALA A 399 9.19 8.13 22.97
CA ALA A 399 9.59 9.38 22.34
C ALA A 399 9.72 10.52 23.36
N ILE A 400 8.79 10.62 24.32
CA ILE A 400 8.86 11.58 25.43
C ILE A 400 10.10 11.31 26.29
N LEU A 401 10.33 10.04 26.65
CA LEU A 401 11.48 9.64 27.45
C LEU A 401 12.82 9.91 26.74
N SER A 402 12.88 9.74 25.43
CA SER A 402 14.08 9.93 24.61
C SER A 402 14.36 11.39 24.25
N PHE A 403 13.49 12.33 24.63
CA PHE A 403 13.63 13.75 24.32
C PHE A 403 14.97 14.38 24.79
N PRO A 404 15.51 14.09 26.00
CA PRO A 404 16.80 14.64 26.42
C PRO A 404 17.95 14.20 25.50
N ILE A 405 17.94 12.95 25.03
CA ILE A 405 18.93 12.42 24.09
C ILE A 405 18.89 13.22 22.78
N TYR A 406 17.69 13.54 22.28
CA TYR A 406 17.53 14.41 21.11
C TYR A 406 18.11 15.81 21.35
N VAL A 407 17.88 16.40 22.53
CA VAL A 407 18.43 17.71 22.89
C VAL A 407 19.97 17.67 22.93
N PHE A 408 20.57 16.64 23.55
CA PHE A 408 22.03 16.46 23.60
C PHE A 408 22.65 16.32 22.22
N TYR A 409 22.05 15.46 21.39
CA TYR A 409 22.46 15.31 20.00
C TYR A 409 22.39 16.65 19.25
N ARG A 410 21.30 17.41 19.40
CA ARG A 410 21.13 18.68 18.69
C ARG A 410 22.13 19.74 19.12
N ILE A 411 22.39 19.87 20.43
CA ILE A 411 23.37 20.81 20.98
C ILE A 411 24.77 20.44 20.49
N SER A 412 25.19 19.19 20.66
CA SER A 412 26.52 18.71 20.27
C SER A 412 26.74 18.76 18.75
N SER A 413 25.75 18.39 17.94
CA SER A 413 25.75 18.53 16.48
C SER A 413 25.94 19.99 16.05
N LYS A 414 25.20 20.91 16.67
CA LYS A 414 25.29 22.33 16.33
C LYS A 414 26.65 22.91 16.70
N LEU A 415 27.19 22.53 17.86
CA LEU A 415 28.50 22.95 18.32
C LEU A 415 29.60 22.44 17.38
N TYR A 416 29.59 21.15 17.05
CA TYR A 416 30.54 20.54 16.13
C TYR A 416 30.48 21.15 14.73
N HIS A 417 29.28 21.32 14.17
CA HIS A 417 29.09 21.94 12.86
C HIS A 417 29.58 23.41 12.84
N CYS A 418 29.31 24.16 13.90
CA CYS A 418 29.82 25.52 14.06
C CYS A 418 31.35 25.54 14.06
N GLN A 419 31.98 24.64 14.83
CA GLN A 419 33.43 24.52 14.91
C GLN A 419 34.06 24.20 13.56
N LEU A 420 33.53 23.23 12.80
CA LEU A 420 34.02 22.91 11.45
C LEU A 420 33.90 24.10 10.49
N ASN A 421 32.80 24.85 10.54
CA ASN A 421 32.61 26.01 9.68
C ASN A 421 33.57 27.15 10.00
N ILE A 422 33.82 27.41 11.30
CA ILE A 422 34.79 28.40 11.76
C ILE A 422 36.20 27.97 11.33
N MET A 423 36.56 26.71 11.55
CA MET A 423 37.84 26.16 11.12
C MET A 423 38.03 26.24 9.61
N GLY A 424 37.02 25.91 8.81
CA GLY A 424 37.09 26.04 7.36
C GLY A 424 37.29 27.50 6.92
N SER A 425 36.68 28.45 7.63
CA SER A 425 36.86 29.89 7.37
C SER A 425 38.26 30.37 7.75
N LEU A 426 38.78 29.94 8.91
CA LEU A 426 40.13 30.27 9.38
C LEU A 426 41.22 29.58 8.56
N PHE A 427 40.98 28.37 8.06
CA PHE A 427 41.89 27.69 7.14
C PHE A 427 42.02 28.45 5.81
N ASN A 428 40.90 28.99 5.30
CA ASN A 428 40.94 29.88 4.14
C ASN A 428 41.73 31.15 4.46
N LEU A 429 41.50 31.77 5.63
CA LEU A 429 42.27 32.94 6.10
C LEU A 429 43.78 32.64 6.14
N PHE A 430 44.18 31.49 6.69
CA PHE A 430 45.57 31.02 6.71
C PHE A 430 46.18 30.90 5.30
N CYS A 431 45.38 30.43 4.34
CA CYS A 431 45.78 30.32 2.94
C CYS A 431 45.73 31.66 2.16
N GLY A 432 45.43 32.79 2.81
CA GLY A 432 45.26 34.08 2.13
C GLY A 432 43.99 34.18 1.27
N LYS A 433 42.95 33.41 1.61
CA LYS A 433 41.70 33.27 0.85
C LYS A 433 40.49 33.74 1.66
N LYS A 434 39.51 34.34 1.00
CA LYS A 434 38.24 34.80 1.58
C LYS A 434 37.06 34.26 0.77
N LYS A 435 36.04 33.71 1.44
CA LYS A 435 34.79 33.35 0.76
C LYS A 435 33.99 34.61 0.44
N ASN A 436 33.73 34.84 -0.84
CA ASN A 436 32.87 35.89 -1.33
C ASN A 436 31.42 35.39 -1.34
N ILE A 437 30.60 35.94 -0.44
CA ILE A 437 29.19 35.53 -0.25
C ILE A 437 28.36 35.90 -1.49
N LEU A 438 28.64 37.04 -2.13
CA LEU A 438 27.88 37.54 -3.28
C LEU A 438 28.05 36.65 -4.53
N ARG A 439 29.24 36.08 -4.72
CA ARG A 439 29.58 35.22 -5.87
C ARG A 439 29.69 33.73 -5.51
N ASN A 440 29.39 33.38 -4.26
CA ASN A 440 29.50 32.03 -3.68
C ASN A 440 30.79 31.27 -4.08
N ARG A 441 31.94 31.97 -4.07
CA ARG A 441 33.26 31.41 -4.43
C ARG A 441 34.34 31.84 -3.45
N VAL A 442 35.49 31.17 -3.48
CA VAL A 442 36.66 31.51 -2.65
C VAL A 442 37.63 32.32 -3.49
N ASP A 443 37.87 33.58 -3.10
CA ASP A 443 38.76 34.53 -3.77
C ASP A 443 40.05 34.73 -2.94
N HIS A 444 41.15 35.07 -3.60
CA HIS A 444 42.36 35.52 -2.89
C HIS A 444 42.12 36.92 -2.31
N ASN A 445 42.61 37.16 -1.10
CA ASN A 445 42.51 38.47 -0.44
C ASN A 445 43.82 38.78 0.28
N TYR A 446 44.24 40.05 0.22
CA TYR A 446 45.44 40.50 0.92
C TYR A 446 45.08 40.80 2.38
N PHE A 447 45.47 39.91 3.29
CA PHE A 447 45.30 40.09 4.73
C PHE A 447 46.57 40.69 5.33
N GLN A 448 46.40 41.55 6.35
CA GLN A 448 47.52 42.06 7.14
C GLN A 448 48.15 40.93 7.97
N LEU A 449 49.43 41.06 8.30
CA LEU A 449 50.18 40.05 9.07
C LEU A 449 49.52 39.74 10.42
N ASP A 450 49.06 40.77 11.13
CA ASP A 450 48.41 40.61 12.44
C ASP A 450 47.11 39.79 12.34
N GLN A 451 46.33 40.01 11.28
CA GLN A 451 45.08 39.27 11.03
C GLN A 451 45.37 37.80 10.72
N LEU A 452 46.43 37.54 9.93
CA LEU A 452 46.87 36.18 9.62
C LEU A 452 47.36 35.48 10.88
N LEU A 453 48.19 36.14 11.70
CA LEU A 453 48.71 35.61 12.96
C LEU A 453 47.56 35.26 13.93
N LEU A 454 46.65 36.19 14.17
CA LEU A 454 45.48 35.96 15.04
C LEU A 454 44.62 34.80 14.51
N GLY A 455 44.39 34.77 13.20
CA GLY A 455 43.66 33.70 12.53
C GLY A 455 44.31 32.34 12.70
N THR A 456 45.64 32.26 12.55
CA THR A 456 46.40 31.02 12.76
C THR A 456 46.36 30.54 14.20
N LEU A 457 46.48 31.45 15.17
CA LEU A 457 46.42 31.10 16.59
C LEU A 457 45.05 30.52 16.93
N LEU A 458 43.96 31.20 16.53
CA LEU A 458 42.60 30.71 16.73
C LEU A 458 42.36 29.37 16.02
N PHE A 459 42.89 29.21 14.81
CA PHE A 459 42.80 27.95 14.05
C PHE A 459 43.46 26.79 14.81
N ILE A 460 44.70 26.99 15.29
CA ILE A 460 45.44 25.98 16.04
C ILE A 460 44.69 25.60 17.33
N ILE A 461 44.16 26.58 18.08
CA ILE A 461 43.35 26.32 19.27
C ILE A 461 42.12 25.45 18.92
N LEU A 462 41.37 25.84 17.88
CA LEU A 462 40.17 25.10 17.47
C LEU A 462 40.51 23.68 16.99
N VAL A 463 41.62 23.48 16.29
CA VAL A 463 42.10 22.15 15.90
C VAL A 463 42.32 21.28 17.15
N PHE A 464 42.98 21.80 18.20
CA PHE A 464 43.20 21.05 19.44
C PHE A 464 41.93 20.82 20.27
N LEU A 465 40.92 21.69 20.17
CA LEU A 465 39.63 21.49 20.83
C LEU A 465 38.71 20.51 20.07
N THR A 466 38.93 20.30 18.77
CA THR A 466 38.04 19.51 17.90
C THR A 466 37.86 18.06 18.35
N PRO A 467 38.91 17.30 18.72
CA PRO A 467 38.74 15.92 19.19
C PRO A 467 37.77 15.80 20.37
N THR A 468 37.80 16.78 21.28
CA THR A 468 36.91 16.82 22.44
C THR A 468 35.45 16.98 22.02
N VAL A 469 35.15 17.99 21.21
CA VAL A 469 33.79 18.22 20.69
C VAL A 469 33.30 17.05 19.85
N MET A 470 34.17 16.48 19.02
CA MET A 470 33.85 15.33 18.18
C MET A 470 33.50 14.10 19.04
N ALA A 471 34.23 13.85 20.13
CA ALA A 471 33.91 12.73 21.03
C ALA A 471 32.50 12.85 21.64
N PHE A 472 32.14 14.03 22.16
CA PHE A 472 30.79 14.29 22.69
C PHE A 472 29.72 14.20 21.61
N TYR A 473 29.97 14.74 20.43
CA TYR A 473 29.04 14.64 19.31
C TYR A 473 28.80 13.19 18.87
N MET A 474 29.87 12.40 18.71
CA MET A 474 29.77 11.02 18.26
C MET A 474 29.04 10.13 19.27
N SER A 475 29.32 10.29 20.57
CA SER A 475 28.65 9.49 21.62
C SER A 475 27.13 9.72 21.64
N TYR A 476 26.68 10.98 21.62
CA TYR A 476 25.24 11.30 21.57
C TYR A 476 24.61 11.00 20.21
N THR A 477 25.38 11.01 19.12
CA THR A 477 24.89 10.56 17.81
C THR A 477 24.60 9.06 17.81
N VAL A 478 25.45 8.22 18.42
CA VAL A 478 25.19 6.79 18.57
C VAL A 478 23.91 6.55 19.37
N LEU A 479 23.77 7.21 20.51
CA LEU A 479 22.55 7.14 21.34
C LEU A 479 21.31 7.58 20.56
N ARG A 480 21.41 8.67 19.80
CA ARG A 480 20.30 9.14 18.96
C ARG A 480 19.94 8.12 17.89
N MET A 481 20.91 7.55 17.19
CA MET A 481 20.65 6.52 16.18
C MET A 481 19.98 5.29 16.80
N LEU A 482 20.40 4.85 17.99
CA LEU A 482 19.73 3.78 18.72
C LEU A 482 18.25 4.11 19.00
N THR A 483 17.95 5.30 19.55
CA THR A 483 16.54 5.70 19.79
C THR A 483 15.71 5.72 18.51
N ILE A 484 16.25 6.26 17.41
CA ILE A 484 15.59 6.28 16.10
C ILE A 484 15.34 4.86 15.58
N THR A 485 16.30 3.94 15.72
CA THR A 485 16.14 2.56 15.26
C THR A 485 15.01 1.83 16.00
N ILE A 486 14.88 2.06 17.31
CA ILE A 486 13.81 1.49 18.13
C ILE A 486 12.45 2.05 17.68
N GLU A 487 12.33 3.37 17.55
CA GLU A 487 11.09 4.02 17.07
C GLU A 487 10.65 3.47 15.70
N ILE A 488 11.56 3.45 14.72
CA ILE A 488 11.28 2.95 13.36
C ILE A 488 10.90 1.47 13.38
N SER A 489 11.53 0.65 14.23
CA SER A 489 11.21 -0.77 14.32
C SER A 489 9.80 -1.02 14.84
N LEU A 490 9.36 -0.25 15.84
CA LEU A 490 8.01 -0.32 16.39
C LEU A 490 6.97 0.20 15.39
N GLU A 491 7.27 1.30 14.68
CA GLU A 491 6.41 1.80 13.61
C GLU A 491 6.27 0.80 12.45
N ALA A 492 7.35 0.08 12.11
CA ALA A 492 7.31 -0.97 11.10
C ALA A 492 6.43 -2.15 11.53
N ILE A 493 6.41 -2.52 12.82
CA ILE A 493 5.50 -3.53 13.37
C ILE A 493 4.04 -3.07 13.21
N ILE A 494 3.74 -1.81 13.54
CA ILE A 494 2.39 -1.24 13.35
C ILE A 494 1.98 -1.25 11.88
N ALA A 495 2.88 -0.87 10.97
CA ALA A 495 2.64 -0.88 9.52
C ALA A 495 2.39 -2.30 8.99
N LEU A 496 3.06 -3.30 9.56
CA LEU A 496 2.81 -4.71 9.25
C LEU A 496 1.40 -5.11 9.70
N ILE A 497 1.04 -4.87 10.97
CA ILE A 497 -0.27 -5.23 11.52
C ILE A 497 -1.42 -4.60 10.71
N ASN A 498 -1.28 -3.33 10.31
CA ASN A 498 -2.38 -2.58 9.70
C ASN A 498 -2.54 -2.70 8.19
N HIS A 499 -1.50 -3.12 7.45
CA HIS A 499 -1.55 -3.13 5.99
C HIS A 499 -1.13 -4.48 5.37
N PHE A 500 -0.81 -5.51 6.17
CA PHE A 500 -0.31 -6.78 5.63
C PHE A 500 -1.29 -7.32 4.58
N PRO A 501 -0.85 -7.72 3.37
CA PRO A 501 -1.74 -8.14 2.29
C PRO A 501 -2.27 -9.57 2.55
N LEU A 502 -2.85 -9.79 3.72
CA LEU A 502 -3.31 -11.08 4.25
C LEU A 502 -4.36 -11.69 3.34
N PHE A 503 -5.36 -10.91 2.96
CA PHE A 503 -6.46 -11.39 2.14
C PHE A 503 -5.98 -11.69 0.71
N ALA A 504 -5.12 -10.84 0.14
CA ALA A 504 -4.53 -11.11 -1.17
C ALA A 504 -3.65 -12.37 -1.14
N LEU A 505 -2.86 -12.57 -0.08
CA LEU A 505 -2.04 -13.77 0.11
C LEU A 505 -2.91 -15.03 0.28
N LEU A 506 -4.00 -14.94 1.06
CA LEU A 506 -4.95 -16.02 1.24
C LEU A 506 -5.65 -16.39 -0.08
N LEU A 507 -6.08 -15.39 -0.86
CA LEU A 507 -6.64 -15.62 -2.19
C LEU A 507 -5.63 -16.30 -3.10
N ARG A 508 -4.36 -15.86 -3.06
CA ARG A 508 -3.30 -16.47 -3.84
C ARG A 508 -3.09 -17.94 -3.48
N ILE A 509 -3.01 -18.27 -2.20
CA ILE A 509 -2.81 -19.65 -1.76
C ILE A 509 -4.01 -20.53 -2.12
N LYS A 510 -5.23 -20.03 -1.93
CA LYS A 510 -6.47 -20.78 -2.16
C LYS A 510 -6.74 -21.03 -3.65
N ASP A 511 -6.55 -20.02 -4.49
CA ASP A 511 -6.79 -20.12 -5.92
C ASP A 511 -6.02 -19.02 -6.69
N PRO A 512 -4.89 -19.37 -7.34
CA PRO A 512 -4.04 -18.39 -8.00
C PRO A 512 -4.75 -17.64 -9.13
N LYS A 513 -5.82 -18.20 -9.72
CA LYS A 513 -6.57 -17.59 -10.84
C LYS A 513 -7.42 -16.39 -10.42
N ARG A 514 -7.59 -16.16 -9.10
CA ARG A 514 -8.34 -15.02 -8.55
C ARG A 514 -7.57 -13.70 -8.57
N LEU A 515 -6.25 -13.79 -8.72
CA LEU A 515 -5.35 -12.63 -8.77
C LEU A 515 -4.54 -12.66 -10.06
N PRO A 516 -5.16 -12.34 -11.22
CA PRO A 516 -4.45 -12.21 -12.48
C PRO A 516 -3.30 -11.21 -12.38
N GLY A 517 -2.13 -11.66 -12.79
CA GLY A 517 -0.88 -10.93 -12.96
C GLY A 517 -0.49 -10.75 -14.44
N GLY A 518 -1.34 -11.20 -15.36
CA GLY A 518 -1.12 -11.19 -16.81
C GLY A 518 -1.69 -12.46 -17.45
N ILE A 519 -1.52 -12.59 -18.77
CA ILE A 519 -1.88 -13.80 -19.53
C ILE A 519 -0.65 -14.41 -20.20
N SER A 520 -0.62 -15.73 -20.35
CA SER A 520 0.28 -16.44 -21.28
C SER A 520 -0.54 -17.21 -22.29
N ILE A 521 -0.01 -17.28 -23.51
CA ILE A 521 -0.52 -18.17 -24.55
C ILE A 521 0.53 -19.27 -24.68
N GLU A 522 0.18 -20.48 -24.30
CA GLU A 522 1.06 -21.65 -24.37
C GLU A 522 0.63 -22.56 -25.51
N LEU A 523 1.59 -23.04 -26.30
CA LEU A 523 1.33 -24.03 -27.34
C LEU A 523 1.16 -25.41 -26.68
N GLN A 524 -0.03 -26.00 -26.75
CA GLN A 524 -0.22 -27.39 -26.38
C GLN A 524 0.17 -28.27 -27.58
N THR A 525 1.25 -29.02 -27.43
CA THR A 525 1.62 -30.10 -28.36
C THR A 525 1.08 -31.41 -27.81
N THR A 526 -0.11 -31.81 -28.26
CA THR A 526 -0.64 -33.15 -27.98
C THR A 526 0.14 -34.18 -28.78
N THR A 527 0.55 -35.26 -28.13
CA THR A 527 1.28 -36.37 -28.76
C THR A 527 0.42 -37.02 -29.86
N SER A 528 0.93 -36.96 -31.09
CA SER A 528 0.51 -37.62 -32.35
C SER A 528 -0.97 -37.43 -32.77
N SER A 529 -1.14 -36.73 -33.91
CA SER A 529 -2.32 -36.63 -34.79
C SER A 529 -3.41 -35.58 -34.50
N MET A 530 -3.18 -34.58 -33.66
CA MET A 530 -4.11 -33.45 -33.49
C MET A 530 -3.45 -32.11 -33.84
N PRO A 531 -4.20 -31.12 -34.36
CA PRO A 531 -3.66 -29.82 -34.71
C PRO A 531 -3.10 -29.10 -33.48
N THR A 532 -2.01 -28.34 -33.67
CA THR A 532 -1.41 -27.49 -32.63
C THR A 532 -2.43 -26.47 -32.12
N THR A 533 -2.83 -26.57 -30.86
CA THR A 533 -3.77 -25.65 -30.22
C THR A 533 -3.04 -24.69 -29.28
N LEU A 534 -3.48 -23.44 -29.24
CA LEU A 534 -2.98 -22.43 -28.30
C LEU A 534 -3.88 -22.40 -27.06
N GLU A 535 -3.34 -22.51 -25.85
CA GLU A 535 -4.11 -22.36 -24.60
C GLU A 535 -3.84 -20.99 -23.97
N LEU A 536 -4.91 -20.23 -23.73
CA LEU A 536 -4.89 -19.02 -22.93
C LEU A 536 -4.89 -19.37 -21.43
N LYS A 537 -3.78 -19.09 -20.76
CA LYS A 537 -3.63 -19.26 -19.31
C LYS A 537 -3.58 -17.90 -18.60
N ASN A 538 -4.21 -17.88 -17.43
CA ASN A 538 -4.11 -16.75 -16.51
C ASN A 538 -2.86 -16.90 -15.64
N ASN A 539 -1.89 -15.99 -15.80
CA ASN A 539 -0.69 -15.98 -15.00
C ASN A 539 -0.95 -15.26 -13.68
N PRO A 540 -0.69 -15.91 -12.55
CA PRO A 540 -1.09 -15.34 -11.28
C PRO A 540 0.01 -14.36 -10.77
N ILE A 541 -0.37 -13.22 -10.18
CA ILE A 541 0.55 -12.16 -9.69
C ILE A 541 1.78 -12.66 -8.88
N LYS A 542 2.98 -12.15 -9.09
CA LYS A 542 4.16 -12.62 -8.34
C LYS A 542 4.05 -12.26 -6.85
N PHE A 543 4.56 -13.12 -5.95
CA PHE A 543 4.57 -12.83 -4.50
C PHE A 543 5.29 -11.51 -4.19
N LYS A 544 6.45 -11.27 -4.82
CA LYS A 544 7.23 -10.03 -4.64
C LYS A 544 6.42 -8.77 -4.95
N SER A 545 5.56 -8.78 -5.98
CA SER A 545 4.73 -7.61 -6.33
C SER A 545 3.66 -7.29 -5.28
N MET A 546 3.19 -8.27 -4.50
CA MET A 546 2.22 -8.01 -3.42
C MET A 546 2.85 -7.24 -2.25
N PHE A 547 4.16 -7.37 -2.06
CA PHE A 547 4.93 -6.67 -1.03
C PHE A 547 5.66 -5.43 -1.55
N LYS A 548 5.36 -4.95 -2.77
CA LYS A 548 6.00 -3.78 -3.37
C LYS A 548 5.96 -2.54 -2.44
N PRO A 549 4.82 -2.18 -1.79
CA PRO A 549 4.77 -1.05 -0.85
C PRO A 549 5.76 -1.17 0.31
N TYR A 550 5.91 -2.38 0.88
CA TYR A 550 6.82 -2.66 1.98
C TYR A 550 8.27 -2.59 1.56
N SER A 551 8.60 -3.19 0.41
CA SER A 551 9.96 -3.15 -0.12
C SER A 551 10.39 -1.71 -0.42
N LEU A 552 9.47 -0.87 -0.86
CA LEU A 552 9.71 0.54 -1.12
C LEU A 552 9.91 1.33 0.18
N LEU A 553 9.11 1.09 1.21
CA LEU A 553 9.32 1.69 2.53
C LEU A 553 10.65 1.27 3.13
N LEU A 554 10.99 -0.01 3.11
CA LEU A 554 12.26 -0.50 3.63
C LEU A 554 13.43 0.14 2.87
N ALA A 555 13.33 0.23 1.54
CA ALA A 555 14.31 0.95 0.73
C ALA A 555 14.42 2.43 1.16
N GLN A 556 13.31 3.15 1.31
CA GLN A 556 13.30 4.54 1.77
C GLN A 556 13.92 4.71 3.17
N MET A 557 13.64 3.80 4.10
CA MET A 557 14.24 3.79 5.43
C MET A 557 15.76 3.61 5.36
N THR A 558 16.21 2.62 4.59
CA THR A 558 17.64 2.36 4.41
C THR A 558 18.35 3.53 3.75
N THR A 559 17.73 4.19 2.77
CA THR A 559 18.31 5.36 2.11
C THR A 559 18.35 6.60 3.00
N ASN A 560 17.36 6.80 3.87
CA ASN A 560 17.26 8.01 4.69
C ASN A 560 18.09 7.93 5.98
N TYR A 561 18.15 6.76 6.62
CA TYR A 561 18.76 6.61 7.96
C TYR A 561 20.01 5.73 7.98
N PHE A 562 20.17 4.82 7.02
CA PHE A 562 21.27 3.84 7.00
C PHE A 562 22.11 3.92 5.72
N SER A 563 22.17 5.09 5.09
CA SER A 563 22.91 5.28 3.84
C SER A 563 24.23 5.99 4.05
N PHE A 564 25.08 5.91 3.02
CA PHE A 564 26.30 6.70 2.95
C PHE A 564 26.03 8.22 3.02
N VAL A 565 24.85 8.68 2.59
CA VAL A 565 24.45 10.09 2.72
C VAL A 565 24.29 10.46 4.19
N THR A 566 23.65 9.61 5.00
CA THR A 566 23.52 9.82 6.44
C THR A 566 24.88 9.85 7.12
N VAL A 567 25.79 8.93 6.77
CA VAL A 567 27.17 8.93 7.28
C VAL A 567 27.89 10.24 6.91
N ARG A 568 27.73 10.72 5.67
CA ARG A 568 28.30 12.00 5.23
C ARG A 568 27.71 13.19 5.99
N GLN A 569 26.41 13.17 6.31
CA GLN A 569 25.77 14.19 7.13
C GLN A 569 26.33 14.19 8.56
N ILE A 570 26.50 13.00 9.15
CA ILE A 570 27.11 12.82 10.48
C ILE A 570 28.52 13.40 10.50
N VAL A 571 29.35 13.05 9.52
CA VAL A 571 30.73 13.57 9.42
C VAL A 571 30.77 15.10 9.31
N ARG A 572 29.75 15.72 8.72
CA ARG A 572 29.63 17.20 8.61
C ARG A 572 29.00 17.86 9.83
N GLY A 573 28.52 17.08 10.81
CA GLY A 573 27.73 17.58 11.93
C GLY A 573 26.35 18.08 11.56
N GLU A 574 25.83 17.71 10.37
CA GLU A 574 24.47 18.07 9.96
C GLU A 574 23.44 17.26 10.76
N SER A 575 22.32 17.89 11.14
CA SER A 575 21.30 17.26 11.97
C SER A 575 20.44 16.28 11.16
N ILE A 576 20.32 15.04 11.64
CA ILE A 576 19.41 14.03 11.10
C ILE A 576 18.00 14.33 11.63
N MET A 577 17.11 14.75 10.74
CA MET A 577 15.69 14.95 11.07
C MET A 577 14.90 13.71 10.66
N VAL A 578 14.24 13.06 11.62
CA VAL A 578 13.29 11.98 11.35
C VAL A 578 12.00 12.61 10.84
N ASN A 579 11.72 12.46 9.55
CA ASN A 579 10.45 12.89 9.00
C ASN A 579 9.43 11.75 9.10
N ARG A 580 8.79 11.70 10.26
CA ARG A 580 7.75 10.73 10.65
C ARG A 580 6.67 10.59 9.56
N ASN A 581 6.22 11.69 8.96
CA ASN A 581 5.20 11.71 7.89
C ASN A 581 5.51 10.81 6.69
N LYS A 582 6.80 10.69 6.31
CA LYS A 582 7.20 9.86 5.17
C LYS A 582 7.02 8.37 5.45
N LEU A 583 7.18 7.96 6.71
CA LEU A 583 7.04 6.57 7.15
C LEU A 583 5.56 6.16 7.14
N TYR A 584 4.68 7.12 7.43
CA TYR A 584 3.24 6.92 7.49
C TYR A 584 2.55 6.88 6.12
N HIS A 585 3.18 7.34 5.04
CA HIS A 585 2.55 7.32 3.72
C HIS A 585 2.05 5.92 3.30
N VAL A 586 2.72 4.85 3.75
CA VAL A 586 2.29 3.46 3.50
C VAL A 586 1.04 3.07 4.27
N LEU A 587 0.89 3.53 5.52
CA LEU A 587 -0.30 3.27 6.34
C LEU A 587 -1.57 3.81 5.67
N TYR A 588 -1.44 4.92 4.95
CA TYR A 588 -2.54 5.50 4.19
C TYR A 588 -2.61 5.02 2.73
N SER A 589 -1.70 4.18 2.25
CA SER A 589 -1.60 3.87 0.80
C SER A 589 -2.83 3.16 0.20
N ALA A 590 -3.62 2.48 1.04
CA ALA A 590 -4.89 1.87 0.69
C ALA A 590 -6.12 2.78 0.89
N LEU A 591 -5.93 4.04 1.31
CA LEU A 591 -6.99 5.02 1.56
C LEU A 591 -6.92 6.19 0.57
N PRO A 592 -8.05 6.82 0.21
CA PRO A 592 -8.04 8.03 -0.60
C PRO A 592 -7.35 9.20 0.13
N SER A 593 -6.85 10.19 -0.60
CA SER A 593 -6.15 11.35 -0.03
C SER A 593 -7.06 12.31 0.74
N LYS A 594 -8.36 12.34 0.41
CA LYS A 594 -9.38 13.12 1.13
C LYS A 594 -10.61 12.25 1.41
N PRO A 595 -11.14 12.25 2.64
CA PRO A 595 -12.40 11.58 2.93
C PRO A 595 -13.56 12.27 2.20
N LEU A 596 -14.53 11.48 1.74
CA LEU A 596 -15.75 11.99 1.11
C LEU A 596 -16.64 12.68 2.15
N GLY A 597 -17.12 13.89 1.84
CA GLY A 597 -18.00 14.63 2.73
C GLY A 597 -19.34 13.92 2.98
N ALA A 598 -19.87 14.01 4.20
CA ALA A 598 -21.10 13.32 4.63
C ALA A 598 -22.32 13.59 3.72
N ARG A 599 -22.45 14.82 3.18
CA ARG A 599 -23.52 15.17 2.23
C ARG A 599 -23.40 14.44 0.88
N ALA A 600 -22.16 14.26 0.40
CA ALA A 600 -21.91 13.52 -0.83
C ALA A 600 -22.16 12.02 -0.64
N LEU A 601 -21.79 11.49 0.52
CA LEU A 601 -22.06 10.10 0.91
C LEU A 601 -23.57 9.83 1.02
N TYR A 602 -24.32 10.73 1.67
CA TYR A 602 -25.78 10.67 1.76
C TYR A 602 -26.44 10.64 0.38
N LYS A 603 -26.01 11.53 -0.53
CA LYS A 603 -26.55 11.59 -1.89
C LYS A 603 -26.35 10.28 -2.64
N ARG A 604 -25.18 9.63 -2.49
CA ARG A 604 -24.85 8.35 -3.14
C ARG A 604 -25.63 7.17 -2.57
N LEU A 605 -25.76 7.10 -1.25
CA LEU A 605 -26.47 5.99 -0.60
C LEU A 605 -27.99 6.04 -0.85
N ILE A 606 -28.59 7.24 -0.99
CA ILE A 606 -30.03 7.39 -1.20
C ILE A 606 -30.46 7.30 -2.65
N THR A 607 -29.59 7.61 -3.62
CA THR A 607 -29.95 7.39 -5.03
C THR A 607 -30.12 5.91 -5.38
N GLN A 608 -29.79 4.98 -4.46
CA GLN A 608 -29.92 3.54 -4.60
C GLN A 608 -31.00 2.89 -3.72
N ALA A 609 -31.51 3.60 -2.71
CA ALA A 609 -32.60 3.13 -1.83
C ALA A 609 -33.95 3.54 -2.41
#